data_AF-A0A6P4Z0U9-F1
#
_entry.id   AF-A0A6P4Z0U9-F1
#
_cell.length_a   1.000
_cell.length_b   1.000
_cell.length_c   1.000
_cell.angle_alpha   90.00
_cell.angle_beta   90.00
_cell.angle_gamma   90.00
#
_symmetry.space_group_name_H-M   'P 1'
#
loop_
_entity.id
_entity.type
_entity.pdbx_description
1 polymer ?
#
loop_
_entity_poly.entity_id
_entity_poly.type
_entity_poly.pdbx_seq_one_letter_code
_entity_poly.pdbx_strand_id
1 'polypeptide(L)'
;MAGRHRRRSETNGPVKESPNLLLYRKMERIVMHMQEEQDGVPIRTVKSFMTKIPSVFTGSDLVNWIVKKLDVEDQAEAVHLGSLMSAHGYFFPISDHVLMLKDDGTFYRFQTPYFWPSNCWEPENTDYAVYLCKRTMQNKARLELADYEAENLAKLQRMFARKWEFIFMQAEAQAKVDKKRDKVERKILDSQERAFWDVHRPVPGCVNTTEMDIKKSCRVSCGDTPKKRKSTTNGGLDITEEQIEPEELQKQVTALQKKLDKHHIKMSKIAELLMSYSEQFGDYEPFLSPPEPSNPWITDDSSLWEQDKMGENREIPGRRVRKWGLSFDELLTDLAGREQFLKFLEKEFSAENLRFWLACDELYSVPLKDVESAVQEIYSEFLAPGCPSPINVDSKCQAIANKNMEKPNRYTFDACMEHIYNLMKSDSYRRFIRSQQYRDMLQTKKKSGAGSDKQWSLVPAALGGRNLVAKLPSLPNRNMDGEVLGELSSSGNQWSLRNKQPSTSAASSSSDGL
;
A
#
# COMPACT_ATOMS: atom_id res chain seq x y z
N MET A 1 8.52 -29.77 -28.65
CA MET A 1 7.33 -29.87 -27.77
C MET A 1 6.03 -29.50 -28.50
N ALA A 2 5.60 -30.27 -29.49
CA ALA A 2 4.28 -30.10 -30.12
C ALA A 2 3.67 -31.48 -30.33
N GLY A 3 3.03 -32.01 -29.29
CA GLY A 3 2.44 -33.34 -29.33
C GLY A 3 2.02 -33.77 -27.94
N ARG A 4 0.74 -33.53 -27.63
CA ARG A 4 0.03 -33.90 -26.39
C ARG A 4 0.48 -33.18 -25.12
N HIS A 5 -0.11 -32.01 -24.90
CA HIS A 5 -0.62 -31.69 -23.57
C HIS A 5 -2.11 -31.40 -23.67
N ARG A 6 -2.84 -31.95 -22.71
CA ARG A 6 -4.28 -31.85 -22.53
C ARG A 6 -4.65 -30.36 -22.66
N ARG A 7 -5.33 -29.95 -23.74
CA ARG A 7 -6.09 -28.70 -23.71
C ARG A 7 -6.93 -28.81 -22.44
N ARG A 8 -6.73 -27.91 -21.48
CA ARG A 8 -7.79 -27.63 -20.52
C ARG A 8 -9.00 -27.37 -21.41
N SER A 9 -10.00 -28.22 -21.28
CA SER A 9 -11.26 -28.08 -21.99
C SER A 9 -11.65 -26.61 -22.00
N GLU A 10 -12.12 -26.12 -23.14
CA GLU A 10 -12.89 -24.89 -23.26
C GLU A 10 -14.13 -25.03 -22.38
N THR A 11 -13.96 -24.96 -21.06
CA THR A 11 -15.02 -24.70 -20.12
C THR A 11 -15.20 -23.20 -20.16
N ASN A 12 -16.16 -22.76 -20.97
CA ASN A 12 -16.74 -21.43 -20.94
C ASN A 12 -17.34 -21.15 -19.56
N GLY A 13 -16.48 -20.86 -18.59
CA GLY A 13 -16.80 -20.26 -17.31
C GLY A 13 -15.74 -19.20 -17.02
N PRO A 14 -16.09 -18.07 -16.39
CA PRO A 14 -15.13 -17.01 -16.15
C PRO A 14 -14.07 -17.54 -15.18
N VAL A 15 -12.88 -17.86 -15.70
CA VAL A 15 -11.69 -18.04 -14.87
C VAL A 15 -11.52 -16.70 -14.16
N LYS A 16 -11.79 -16.65 -12.85
CA LYS A 16 -11.58 -15.43 -12.04
C LYS A 16 -10.15 -14.97 -12.29
N GLU A 17 -10.01 -13.83 -12.97
CA GLU A 17 -8.73 -13.32 -13.43
C GLU A 17 -7.81 -13.12 -12.21
N SER A 18 -6.65 -13.78 -12.21
CA SER A 18 -5.63 -13.52 -11.20
C SER A 18 -5.31 -12.02 -11.20
N PRO A 19 -5.12 -11.38 -10.03
CA PRO A 19 -4.69 -9.98 -9.98
C PRO A 19 -3.42 -9.71 -10.79
N ASN A 20 -2.58 -10.73 -11.00
CA ASN A 20 -1.34 -10.62 -11.77
C ASN A 20 -1.60 -10.62 -13.30
N LEU A 21 -2.76 -11.10 -13.77
CA LEU A 21 -3.09 -11.16 -15.20
C LEU A 21 -3.19 -9.77 -15.84
N LEU A 22 -3.69 -8.77 -15.10
CA LEU A 22 -3.73 -7.40 -15.57
C LEU A 22 -2.33 -6.85 -15.86
N LEU A 23 -1.35 -7.21 -15.03
CA LEU A 23 0.04 -6.82 -15.21
C LEU A 23 0.64 -7.50 -16.45
N TYR A 24 0.41 -8.80 -16.63
CA TYR A 24 0.84 -9.55 -17.82
C TYR A 24 0.27 -8.93 -19.10
N ARG A 25 -1.03 -8.63 -19.14
CA ARG A 25 -1.67 -7.95 -20.28
C ARG A 25 -1.10 -6.56 -20.57
N LYS A 26 -0.59 -5.83 -19.56
CA LYS A 26 0.09 -4.55 -19.78
C LYS A 26 1.48 -4.77 -20.40
N MET A 27 2.27 -5.70 -19.85
CA MET A 27 3.58 -6.04 -20.39
C MET A 27 3.48 -6.58 -21.82
N GLU A 28 2.52 -7.45 -22.11
CA GLU A 28 2.30 -8.03 -23.43
C GLU A 28 1.97 -6.98 -24.49
N ARG A 29 1.15 -5.98 -24.14
CA ARG A 29 0.88 -4.86 -25.05
C ARG A 29 2.14 -4.09 -25.41
N ILE A 30 3.02 -3.86 -24.43
CA ILE A 30 4.31 -3.22 -24.69
C ILE A 30 5.18 -4.12 -25.57
N VAL A 31 5.26 -5.42 -25.30
CA VAL A 31 6.04 -6.39 -26.10
C VAL A 31 5.52 -6.48 -27.53
N MET A 32 4.21 -6.43 -27.74
CA MET A 32 3.61 -6.39 -29.07
C MET A 32 4.03 -5.12 -29.82
N HIS A 33 4.01 -3.96 -29.16
CA HIS A 33 4.48 -2.70 -29.74
C HIS A 33 5.98 -2.75 -30.08
N MET A 34 6.80 -3.38 -29.22
CA MET A 34 8.23 -3.61 -29.48
C MET A 34 8.49 -4.48 -30.72
N GLN A 35 7.52 -5.28 -31.16
CA GLN A 35 7.64 -6.19 -32.31
C GLN A 35 7.05 -5.63 -33.61
N GLU A 36 6.50 -4.42 -33.60
CA GLU A 36 5.95 -3.79 -34.81
C GLU A 36 7.03 -3.52 -35.86
N GLU A 37 6.68 -3.65 -37.15
CA GLU A 37 7.65 -3.57 -38.25
C GLU A 37 8.26 -2.17 -38.45
N GLN A 38 7.48 -1.12 -38.20
CA GLN A 38 7.88 0.26 -38.46
C GLN A 38 8.42 0.95 -37.20
N ASP A 39 7.73 0.75 -36.08
CA ASP A 39 7.97 1.47 -34.84
C ASP A 39 8.57 0.60 -33.73
N GLY A 40 8.84 -0.68 -34.00
CA GLY A 40 9.40 -1.63 -33.04
C GLY A 40 10.93 -1.57 -32.90
N VAL A 41 11.46 -2.50 -32.12
CA VAL A 41 12.90 -2.66 -31.87
C VAL A 41 13.55 -3.31 -33.09
N PRO A 42 14.69 -2.80 -33.59
CA PRO A 42 15.31 -3.33 -34.81
C PRO A 42 15.86 -4.75 -34.60
N ILE A 43 15.13 -5.75 -35.11
CA ILE A 43 15.55 -7.16 -35.07
C ILE A 43 16.50 -7.43 -36.25
N ARG A 44 17.69 -7.98 -35.97
CA ARG A 44 18.74 -8.25 -36.96
C ARG A 44 19.22 -9.70 -36.90
N THR A 45 19.89 -10.11 -37.98
CA THR A 45 20.68 -11.34 -38.02
C THR A 45 22.15 -10.99 -38.01
N VAL A 46 22.83 -11.29 -36.90
CA VAL A 46 24.25 -10.97 -36.72
C VAL A 46 25.10 -12.09 -37.30
N LYS A 47 26.03 -11.74 -38.19
CA LYS A 47 27.02 -12.66 -38.78
C LYS A 47 28.39 -12.36 -38.20
N SER A 48 29.07 -13.39 -37.70
CA SER A 48 30.47 -13.37 -37.27
C SER A 48 31.24 -14.50 -37.98
N PHE A 49 32.57 -14.47 -37.89
CA PHE A 49 33.51 -15.36 -38.60
C PHE A 49 33.22 -16.87 -38.45
N MET A 50 32.48 -17.29 -37.41
CA MET A 50 32.08 -18.69 -37.19
C MET A 50 30.60 -18.91 -36.84
N THR A 51 29.80 -17.85 -36.66
CA THR A 51 28.42 -17.97 -36.17
C THR A 51 27.48 -16.97 -36.82
N LYS A 52 26.32 -17.46 -37.26
CA LYS A 52 25.17 -16.64 -37.66
C LYS A 52 24.09 -16.77 -36.58
N ILE A 53 23.73 -15.66 -35.95
CA ILE A 53 22.70 -15.59 -34.89
C ILE A 53 21.50 -14.80 -35.45
N PRO A 54 20.42 -15.48 -35.83
CA PRO A 54 19.23 -14.81 -36.35
C PRO A 54 18.32 -14.30 -35.25
N SER A 55 17.48 -13.33 -35.62
CA SER A 55 16.36 -12.82 -34.82
C SER A 55 16.80 -12.39 -33.42
N VAL A 56 17.72 -11.41 -33.37
CA VAL A 56 18.21 -10.79 -32.14
C VAL A 56 18.20 -9.27 -32.24
N PHE A 57 18.11 -8.61 -31.10
CA PHE A 57 18.28 -7.17 -30.94
C PHE A 57 19.27 -6.91 -29.79
N THR A 58 19.87 -5.71 -29.72
CA THR A 58 20.78 -5.36 -28.63
C THR A 58 20.02 -4.78 -27.44
N GLY A 59 20.62 -4.89 -26.25
CA GLY A 59 20.08 -4.26 -25.06
C GLY A 59 19.97 -2.75 -25.19
N SER A 60 21.00 -2.09 -25.74
CA SER A 60 20.99 -0.66 -26.01
C SER A 60 19.87 -0.22 -26.96
N ASP A 61 19.57 -0.99 -28.01
CA ASP A 61 18.49 -0.67 -28.95
C ASP A 61 17.13 -0.75 -28.25
N LEU A 62 16.94 -1.72 -27.36
CA LEU A 62 15.73 -1.86 -26.55
C LEU A 62 15.58 -0.73 -25.53
N VAL A 63 16.66 -0.36 -24.81
CA VAL A 63 16.62 0.72 -23.81
C VAL A 63 16.27 2.05 -24.49
N ASN A 64 16.93 2.37 -25.61
CA ASN A 64 16.61 3.57 -26.40
C ASN A 64 15.18 3.57 -26.92
N TRP A 65 14.66 2.40 -27.31
CA TRP A 65 13.26 2.25 -27.70
C TRP A 65 12.31 2.55 -26.54
N ILE A 66 12.58 2.03 -25.34
CA ILE A 66 11.76 2.25 -24.14
C ILE A 66 11.74 3.74 -23.77
N VAL A 67 12.91 4.38 -23.68
CA VAL A 67 13.04 5.81 -23.38
C VAL A 67 12.20 6.65 -24.34
N LYS A 68 12.33 6.38 -25.65
CA LYS A 68 11.65 7.17 -26.69
C LYS A 68 10.15 6.90 -26.79
N LYS A 69 9.72 5.64 -26.70
CA LYS A 69 8.33 5.24 -26.98
C LYS A 69 7.43 5.27 -25.75
N LEU A 70 8.00 5.09 -24.55
CA LEU A 70 7.26 5.17 -23.28
C LEU A 70 7.45 6.52 -22.56
N ASP A 71 8.20 7.46 -23.15
CA ASP A 71 8.45 8.80 -22.60
C ASP A 71 9.05 8.75 -21.19
N VAL A 72 10.09 7.93 -21.02
CA VAL A 72 10.78 7.74 -19.74
C VAL A 72 11.99 8.68 -19.69
N GLU A 73 12.01 9.58 -18.70
CA GLU A 73 13.08 10.60 -18.56
C GLU A 73 14.42 9.99 -18.11
N ASP A 74 14.38 9.01 -17.19
CA ASP A 74 15.56 8.36 -16.63
C ASP A 74 15.88 7.04 -17.34
N GLN A 75 17.08 6.94 -17.92
CA GLN A 75 17.57 5.72 -18.55
C GLN A 75 17.64 4.53 -17.57
N ALA A 76 17.91 4.78 -16.28
CA ALA A 76 17.91 3.73 -15.27
C ALA A 76 16.51 3.13 -15.04
N GLU A 77 15.45 3.95 -15.11
CA GLU A 77 14.06 3.48 -15.05
C GLU A 77 13.72 2.60 -16.26
N ALA A 78 14.16 3.00 -17.46
CA ALA A 78 13.98 2.20 -18.68
C ALA A 78 14.67 0.84 -18.59
N VAL A 79 15.91 0.79 -18.09
CA VAL A 79 16.65 -0.46 -17.85
C VAL A 79 15.95 -1.32 -16.79
N HIS A 80 15.43 -0.71 -15.73
CA HIS A 80 14.70 -1.42 -14.69
C HIS A 80 13.40 -2.05 -15.23
N LEU A 81 12.58 -1.30 -15.96
CA LEU A 81 11.36 -1.80 -16.61
C LEU A 81 11.68 -2.95 -17.56
N GLY A 82 12.68 -2.78 -18.43
CA GLY A 82 13.11 -3.82 -19.34
C GLY A 82 13.63 -5.07 -18.61
N SER A 83 14.37 -4.90 -17.51
CA SER A 83 14.82 -6.03 -16.68
C SER A 83 13.65 -6.78 -16.05
N LEU A 84 12.62 -6.08 -15.58
CA LEU A 84 11.39 -6.73 -15.09
C LEU A 84 10.68 -7.51 -16.20
N MET A 85 10.55 -6.95 -17.40
CA MET A 85 9.94 -7.66 -18.53
C MET A 85 10.75 -8.89 -18.95
N SER A 86 12.09 -8.83 -18.87
CA SER A 86 12.95 -9.98 -19.10
C SER A 86 12.77 -11.05 -18.03
N ALA A 87 12.72 -10.66 -16.75
CA ALA A 87 12.52 -11.58 -15.63
C ALA A 87 11.16 -12.28 -15.63
N HIS A 88 10.15 -11.70 -16.30
CA HIS A 88 8.85 -12.35 -16.56
C HIS A 88 8.85 -13.21 -17.84
N GLY A 89 9.97 -13.27 -18.55
CA GLY A 89 10.17 -14.17 -19.69
C GLY A 89 9.66 -13.65 -21.03
N TYR A 90 9.40 -12.35 -21.21
CA TYR A 90 8.93 -11.84 -22.51
C TYR A 90 10.06 -11.71 -23.54
N PHE A 91 11.28 -11.49 -23.07
CA PHE A 91 12.50 -11.60 -23.85
C PHE A 91 13.65 -12.00 -22.93
N PHE A 92 14.71 -12.54 -23.51
CA PHE A 92 15.79 -13.14 -22.73
C PHE A 92 17.15 -12.96 -23.40
N PRO A 93 18.25 -12.85 -22.63
CA PRO A 93 19.59 -12.82 -23.17
C PRO A 93 19.94 -14.19 -23.76
N ILE A 94 20.55 -14.20 -24.94
CA ILE A 94 20.81 -15.47 -25.65
C ILE A 94 21.93 -16.30 -25.00
N SER A 95 22.84 -15.64 -24.27
CA SER A 95 24.08 -16.22 -23.74
C SER A 95 24.10 -16.41 -22.23
N ASP A 96 23.07 -15.97 -21.52
CA ASP A 96 23.03 -15.93 -20.05
C ASP A 96 21.72 -16.58 -19.54
N HIS A 97 21.77 -17.20 -18.37
CA HIS A 97 20.61 -17.75 -17.66
C HIS A 97 19.95 -16.70 -16.75
N VAL A 98 20.67 -15.62 -16.40
CA VAL A 98 20.10 -14.52 -15.61
C VAL A 98 19.27 -13.61 -16.52
N LEU A 99 17.97 -13.57 -16.28
CA LEU A 99 17.01 -12.78 -17.06
C LEU A 99 17.02 -11.31 -16.62
N MET A 100 17.99 -10.55 -17.12
CA MET A 100 18.18 -9.12 -16.84
C MET A 100 18.54 -8.38 -18.13
N LEU A 101 18.05 -7.14 -18.27
CA LEU A 101 18.43 -6.25 -19.36
C LEU A 101 19.70 -5.49 -19.00
N LYS A 102 20.67 -5.52 -19.91
CA LYS A 102 21.93 -4.76 -19.87
C LYS A 102 21.89 -3.73 -20.97
N ASP A 103 22.22 -2.49 -20.64
CA ASP A 103 22.30 -1.39 -21.61
C ASP A 103 23.64 -1.41 -22.35
N ASP A 104 23.82 -2.44 -23.17
CA ASP A 104 25.03 -2.68 -23.93
C ASP A 104 24.73 -3.47 -25.22
N GLY A 105 25.79 -3.96 -25.86
CA GLY A 105 25.70 -4.79 -27.05
C GLY A 105 25.22 -6.23 -26.81
N THR A 106 24.77 -6.60 -25.60
CA THR A 106 24.24 -7.93 -25.30
C THR A 106 23.03 -8.24 -26.18
N PHE A 107 22.99 -9.44 -26.75
CA PHE A 107 21.91 -9.86 -27.63
C PHE A 107 20.76 -10.51 -26.87
N TYR A 108 19.55 -10.06 -27.18
CA TYR A 108 18.29 -10.57 -26.64
C TYR A 108 17.41 -11.12 -27.76
N ARG A 109 16.43 -11.93 -27.35
CA ARG A 109 15.40 -12.48 -28.25
C ARG A 109 14.04 -12.44 -27.57
N PHE A 110 13.00 -12.14 -28.35
CA PHE A 110 11.61 -12.24 -27.88
C PHE A 110 11.19 -13.69 -27.66
N GLN A 111 10.43 -13.91 -26.58
CA GLN A 111 9.82 -15.18 -26.27
C GLN A 111 8.55 -15.40 -27.10
N THR A 112 8.28 -16.65 -27.45
CA THR A 112 7.04 -17.01 -28.15
C THR A 112 5.83 -16.84 -27.21
N PRO A 113 4.68 -16.34 -27.70
CA PRO A 113 3.46 -16.21 -26.90
C PRO A 113 3.00 -17.50 -26.22
N TYR A 114 3.38 -18.66 -26.75
CA TYR A 114 3.12 -19.95 -26.12
C TYR A 114 3.70 -20.03 -24.70
N PHE A 115 4.89 -19.49 -24.47
CA PHE A 115 5.59 -19.51 -23.18
C PHE A 115 5.35 -18.26 -22.33
N TRP A 116 4.41 -17.40 -22.69
CA TRP A 116 4.10 -16.23 -21.86
C TRP A 116 3.45 -16.62 -20.54
N PRO A 117 3.72 -15.87 -19.44
CA PRO A 117 3.22 -16.18 -18.11
C PRO A 117 1.68 -16.06 -18.00
N SER A 118 1.03 -15.28 -18.88
CA SER A 118 -0.44 -15.18 -18.94
C SER A 118 -1.16 -16.46 -19.34
N ASN A 119 -0.45 -17.40 -19.97
CA ASN A 119 -0.98 -18.75 -20.24
C ASN A 119 -1.08 -19.60 -18.96
N CYS A 120 -0.72 -19.04 -17.79
CA CYS A 120 -0.85 -19.65 -16.47
C CYS A 120 -0.17 -21.02 -16.39
N TRP A 121 1.07 -21.09 -16.87
CA TRP A 121 1.90 -22.26 -16.74
C TRP A 121 2.28 -22.48 -15.27
N GLU A 122 1.89 -23.63 -14.72
CA GLU A 122 2.47 -24.19 -13.49
C GLU A 122 3.22 -25.47 -13.87
N PRO A 123 4.45 -25.36 -14.40
CA PRO A 123 5.18 -26.52 -14.88
C PRO A 123 5.60 -27.44 -13.72
N GLU A 124 5.34 -28.73 -13.89
CA GLU A 124 5.63 -29.72 -12.87
C GLU A 124 7.12 -30.08 -12.83
N ASN A 125 7.55 -30.66 -11.71
CA ASN A 125 8.91 -31.20 -11.58
C ASN A 125 9.19 -32.33 -12.59
N THR A 126 8.17 -33.07 -13.02
CA THR A 126 8.29 -34.09 -14.05
C THR A 126 8.70 -33.49 -15.40
N ASP A 127 8.08 -32.36 -15.79
CA ASP A 127 8.39 -31.67 -17.04
C ASP A 127 9.82 -31.12 -17.04
N TYR A 128 10.26 -30.59 -15.89
CA TYR A 128 11.62 -30.09 -15.73
C TYR A 128 12.66 -31.22 -15.80
N ALA A 129 12.35 -32.38 -15.22
CA ALA A 129 13.22 -33.56 -15.32
C ALA A 129 13.37 -34.04 -16.78
N VAL A 130 12.28 -34.03 -17.56
CA VAL A 130 12.32 -34.36 -19.00
C VAL A 130 13.19 -33.35 -19.76
N TYR A 131 13.05 -32.05 -19.48
CA TYR A 131 13.85 -31.01 -20.11
C TYR A 131 15.36 -31.16 -19.82
N LEU A 132 15.75 -31.32 -18.55
CA LEU A 132 17.15 -31.49 -18.17
C LEU A 132 17.74 -32.80 -18.73
N CYS A 133 16.99 -33.90 -18.67
CA CYS A 133 17.40 -35.17 -19.26
C CYS A 133 17.57 -35.04 -20.79
N LYS A 134 16.67 -34.34 -21.46
CA LYS A 134 16.77 -34.09 -22.91
C LYS A 134 18.05 -33.32 -23.24
N ARG A 135 18.42 -32.32 -22.44
CA ARG A 135 19.64 -31.52 -22.63
C ARG A 135 20.91 -32.35 -22.49
N THR A 136 21.01 -33.20 -21.47
CA THR A 136 22.19 -34.06 -21.27
C THR A 136 22.39 -35.04 -22.43
N MET A 137 21.33 -35.41 -23.14
CA MET A 137 21.41 -36.33 -24.29
C MET A 137 21.91 -35.69 -25.59
N GLN A 138 22.00 -34.36 -25.67
CA GLN A 138 22.33 -33.68 -26.92
C GLN A 138 23.83 -33.56 -27.21
N ASN A 139 24.70 -33.83 -26.23
CA ASN A 139 26.18 -33.79 -26.33
C ASN A 139 26.71 -32.55 -27.08
N LYS A 140 26.24 -31.36 -26.68
CA LYS A 140 26.67 -30.07 -27.24
C LYS A 140 27.06 -29.14 -26.10
N ALA A 141 28.24 -28.52 -26.18
CA ALA A 141 28.73 -27.56 -25.18
C ALA A 141 27.70 -26.47 -24.83
N ARG A 142 27.01 -25.88 -25.83
CA ARG A 142 25.97 -24.85 -25.62
C ARG A 142 24.73 -25.32 -24.82
N LEU A 143 24.58 -26.62 -24.60
CA LEU A 143 23.44 -27.23 -23.89
C LEU A 143 23.89 -27.97 -22.63
N GLU A 144 25.17 -27.93 -22.30
CA GLU A 144 25.69 -28.46 -21.04
C GLU A 144 24.93 -27.82 -19.88
N LEU A 145 24.67 -28.63 -18.86
CA LEU A 145 23.97 -28.15 -17.68
C LEU A 145 24.89 -27.26 -16.88
N ALA A 146 24.37 -26.13 -16.41
CA ALA A 146 25.05 -25.38 -15.36
C ALA A 146 25.05 -26.18 -14.05
N ASP A 147 25.93 -25.83 -13.11
CA ASP A 147 26.08 -26.58 -11.85
C ASP A 147 24.76 -26.71 -11.08
N TYR A 148 24.00 -25.62 -10.96
CA TYR A 148 22.69 -25.63 -10.30
C TYR A 148 21.65 -26.51 -11.03
N GLU A 149 21.72 -26.60 -12.36
CA GLU A 149 20.86 -27.46 -13.16
C GLU A 149 21.24 -28.94 -12.98
N ALA A 150 22.53 -29.25 -12.90
CA ALA A 150 23.03 -30.59 -12.61
C ALA A 150 22.63 -31.05 -11.20
N GLU A 151 22.73 -30.18 -10.20
CA GLU A 151 22.21 -30.45 -8.86
C GLU A 151 20.70 -30.70 -8.85
N ASN A 152 19.94 -29.89 -9.59
CA ASN A 152 18.50 -30.08 -9.72
C ASN A 152 18.16 -31.41 -10.41
N LEU A 153 18.89 -31.77 -11.46
CA LEU A 153 18.74 -33.07 -12.12
C LEU A 153 19.00 -34.22 -11.14
N ALA A 154 20.06 -34.16 -10.34
CA ALA A 154 20.38 -35.16 -9.33
C ALA A 154 19.29 -35.26 -8.23
N LYS A 155 18.68 -34.14 -7.83
CA LYS A 155 17.52 -34.13 -6.92
C LYS A 155 16.30 -34.81 -7.56
N LEU A 156 16.01 -34.50 -8.82
CA LEU A 156 14.87 -35.05 -9.56
C LEU A 156 15.03 -36.55 -9.85
N GLN A 157 16.24 -37.02 -10.16
CA GLN A 157 16.56 -38.44 -10.32
C GLN A 157 16.28 -39.23 -9.04
N ARG A 158 16.65 -38.68 -7.88
CA ARG A 158 16.31 -39.29 -6.58
C ARG A 158 14.80 -39.27 -6.32
N MET A 159 14.14 -38.15 -6.58
CA MET A 159 12.69 -38.00 -6.38
C MET A 159 11.86 -38.94 -7.27
N PHE A 160 12.27 -39.13 -8.53
CA PHE A 160 11.55 -39.90 -9.53
C PHE A 160 12.22 -41.23 -9.90
N ALA A 161 13.06 -41.80 -9.03
CA ALA A 161 13.86 -42.99 -9.32
C ALA A 161 13.03 -44.15 -9.94
N ARG A 162 11.82 -44.40 -9.43
CA ARG A 162 10.92 -45.46 -9.93
C ARG A 162 10.24 -45.14 -11.28
N LYS A 163 10.20 -43.87 -11.67
CA LYS A 163 9.58 -43.39 -12.92
C LYS A 163 10.63 -42.90 -13.93
N TRP A 164 11.92 -43.03 -13.62
CA TRP A 164 13.00 -42.44 -14.40
C TRP A 164 13.06 -42.96 -15.84
N GLU A 165 12.81 -44.25 -16.05
CA GLU A 165 12.70 -44.87 -17.37
C GLU A 165 11.66 -44.15 -18.26
N PHE A 166 10.51 -43.77 -17.71
CA PHE A 166 9.48 -43.04 -18.46
C PHE A 166 9.91 -41.62 -18.80
N ILE A 167 10.59 -40.94 -17.88
CA ILE A 167 11.16 -39.60 -18.10
C ILE A 167 12.20 -39.66 -19.21
N PHE A 168 13.08 -40.67 -19.18
CA PHE A 168 14.11 -40.88 -20.21
C PHE A 168 13.49 -41.17 -21.57
N MET A 169 12.52 -42.09 -21.66
CA MET A 169 11.80 -42.38 -22.91
C MET A 169 11.12 -41.14 -23.49
N GLN A 170 10.51 -40.31 -22.65
CA GLN A 170 9.88 -39.05 -23.07
C GLN A 170 10.91 -38.04 -23.57
N ALA A 171 12.03 -37.87 -22.86
CA ALA A 171 13.14 -37.01 -23.28
C ALA A 171 13.75 -37.45 -24.62
N GLU A 172 13.95 -38.77 -24.80
CA GLU A 172 14.48 -39.34 -26.03
C GLU A 172 13.52 -39.10 -27.23
N ALA A 173 12.22 -39.32 -27.02
CA ALA A 173 11.21 -39.07 -28.04
C ALA A 173 11.17 -37.59 -28.46
N GLN A 174 11.26 -36.66 -27.50
CA GLN A 174 11.36 -35.22 -27.80
C GLN A 174 12.65 -34.89 -28.56
N ALA A 175 13.80 -35.41 -28.12
CA ALA A 175 15.07 -35.21 -28.82
C ALA A 175 15.05 -35.74 -30.27
N LYS A 176 14.35 -36.85 -30.53
CA LYS A 176 14.14 -37.39 -31.89
C LYS A 176 13.30 -36.45 -32.76
N VAL A 177 12.28 -35.80 -32.20
CA VAL A 177 11.47 -34.78 -32.91
C VAL A 177 12.31 -33.54 -33.18
N ASP A 178 13.06 -33.05 -32.20
CA ASP A 178 13.89 -31.85 -32.33
C ASP A 178 14.99 -32.06 -33.39
N LYS A 179 15.50 -33.30 -33.53
CA LYS A 179 16.47 -33.69 -34.59
C LYS A 179 15.94 -33.57 -36.02
N LYS A 180 14.62 -33.60 -36.23
CA LYS A 180 13.98 -33.45 -37.56
C LYS A 180 13.89 -31.99 -38.03
N ARG A 181 14.00 -31.04 -37.10
CA ARG A 181 13.96 -29.60 -37.38
C ARG A 181 15.27 -29.11 -37.98
N ASP A 182 15.22 -28.02 -38.73
CA ASP A 182 16.45 -27.42 -39.26
C ASP A 182 17.36 -26.92 -38.11
N LYS A 183 18.66 -26.75 -38.40
CA LYS A 183 19.65 -26.40 -37.37
C LYS A 183 19.40 -25.04 -36.73
N VAL A 184 18.85 -24.09 -37.47
CA VAL A 184 18.61 -22.71 -37.04
C VAL A 184 17.35 -22.64 -36.19
N GLU A 185 16.23 -23.18 -36.69
CA GLU A 185 14.96 -23.31 -35.99
C GLU A 185 15.15 -24.04 -34.66
N ARG A 186 15.88 -25.17 -34.67
CA ARG A 186 16.19 -25.91 -33.43
C ARG A 186 16.95 -25.06 -32.41
N LYS A 187 17.93 -24.26 -32.84
CA LYS A 187 18.67 -23.36 -31.93
C LYS A 187 17.76 -22.31 -31.30
N ILE A 188 16.78 -21.80 -32.05
CA ILE A 188 15.83 -20.82 -31.54
C ILE A 188 14.89 -21.47 -30.54
N LEU A 189 14.29 -22.62 -30.89
CA LEU A 189 13.40 -23.36 -30.01
C LEU A 189 14.08 -23.80 -28.71
N ASP A 190 15.31 -24.32 -28.80
CA ASP A 190 16.11 -24.69 -27.61
C ASP A 190 16.29 -23.48 -26.67
N SER A 191 16.55 -22.29 -27.22
CA SER A 191 16.76 -21.08 -26.42
C SER A 191 15.47 -20.53 -25.80
N GLN A 192 14.33 -20.67 -26.49
CA GLN A 192 13.02 -20.26 -25.99
C GLN A 192 12.55 -21.17 -24.85
N GLU A 193 12.75 -22.48 -25.00
CA GLU A 193 12.48 -23.46 -23.95
C GLU A 193 13.41 -23.26 -22.74
N ARG A 194 14.70 -22.94 -22.96
CA ARG A 194 15.62 -22.54 -21.88
C ARG A 194 15.08 -21.34 -21.12
N ALA A 195 14.73 -20.26 -21.82
CA ALA A 195 14.24 -19.05 -21.18
C ALA A 195 12.92 -19.25 -20.41
N PHE A 196 12.05 -20.15 -20.86
CA PHE A 196 10.87 -20.57 -20.10
C PHE A 196 11.28 -21.18 -18.74
N TRP A 197 12.25 -22.09 -18.75
CA TRP A 197 12.74 -22.69 -17.51
C TRP A 197 13.52 -21.71 -16.64
N ASP A 198 14.22 -20.73 -17.21
CA ASP A 198 14.91 -19.68 -16.44
C ASP A 198 13.91 -18.81 -15.64
N VAL A 199 12.64 -18.68 -16.08
CA VAL A 199 11.56 -18.04 -15.30
C VAL A 199 11.05 -18.96 -14.19
N HIS A 200 10.73 -20.21 -14.52
CA HIS A 200 10.04 -21.12 -13.60
C HIS A 200 10.96 -21.88 -12.63
N ARG A 201 12.26 -21.94 -12.94
CA ARG A 201 13.33 -22.57 -12.16
C ARG A 201 14.57 -21.66 -12.23
N PRO A 202 14.48 -20.44 -11.65
CA PRO A 202 15.50 -19.42 -11.81
C PRO A 202 16.84 -19.83 -11.19
N VAL A 203 17.91 -19.18 -11.67
CA VAL A 203 19.25 -19.31 -11.09
C VAL A 203 19.19 -18.97 -9.59
N PRO A 204 19.86 -19.74 -8.70
CA PRO A 204 19.89 -19.43 -7.28
C PRO A 204 20.34 -17.99 -7.00
N GLY A 205 19.56 -17.27 -6.19
CA GLY A 205 19.77 -15.84 -5.89
C GLY A 205 18.96 -14.88 -6.76
N CYS A 206 18.39 -15.34 -7.88
CA CYS A 206 17.44 -14.54 -8.65
C CYS A 206 16.04 -14.58 -8.02
N VAL A 207 15.29 -13.50 -8.19
CA VAL A 207 13.89 -13.40 -7.75
C VAL A 207 13.02 -14.32 -8.60
N ASN A 208 12.21 -15.14 -7.95
CA ASN A 208 11.22 -15.96 -8.63
C ASN A 208 9.96 -15.14 -8.93
N THR A 209 9.83 -14.68 -10.17
CA THR A 209 8.71 -13.84 -10.62
C THR A 209 7.37 -14.59 -10.66
N THR A 210 7.38 -15.92 -10.50
CA THR A 210 6.16 -16.73 -10.45
C THR A 210 5.55 -16.83 -9.05
N GLU A 211 6.25 -16.38 -8.01
CA GLU A 211 5.74 -16.38 -6.64
C GLU A 211 4.60 -15.37 -6.47
N MET A 212 3.48 -15.85 -5.93
CA MET A 212 2.28 -15.04 -5.68
C MET A 212 2.04 -14.86 -4.19
N ASP A 213 1.75 -13.61 -3.79
CA ASP A 213 1.35 -13.27 -2.43
C ASP A 213 0.20 -14.16 -1.95
N ILE A 214 0.34 -14.72 -0.74
CA ILE A 214 -0.62 -15.69 -0.18
C ILE A 214 -2.06 -15.15 -0.15
N LYS A 215 -2.26 -13.84 0.08
CA LYS A 215 -3.59 -13.21 0.06
C LYS A 215 -4.18 -13.22 -1.34
N LYS A 216 -3.36 -13.08 -2.38
CA LYS A 216 -3.80 -13.19 -3.78
C LYS A 216 -4.09 -14.65 -4.14
N SER A 217 -3.23 -15.58 -3.73
CA SER A 217 -3.41 -17.02 -3.92
C SER A 217 -4.70 -17.53 -3.29
N CYS A 218 -5.01 -17.13 -2.05
CA CYS A 218 -6.25 -17.50 -1.37
C CYS A 218 -7.49 -16.92 -2.06
N ARG A 219 -7.43 -15.77 -2.71
CA ARG A 219 -8.59 -15.23 -3.47
C ARG A 219 -8.87 -16.01 -4.76
N VAL A 220 -7.83 -16.63 -5.32
CA VAL A 220 -7.94 -17.50 -6.50
C VAL A 220 -8.40 -18.92 -6.09
N SER A 221 -7.91 -19.43 -4.94
CA SER A 221 -8.17 -20.79 -4.45
C SER A 221 -9.43 -20.93 -3.59
N CYS A 222 -9.77 -19.92 -2.78
CA CYS A 222 -11.09 -19.80 -2.19
C CYS A 222 -12.05 -19.49 -3.33
N GLY A 223 -12.54 -20.55 -3.96
CA GLY A 223 -13.83 -20.49 -4.62
C GLY A 223 -14.79 -19.91 -3.59
N ASP A 224 -15.16 -18.65 -3.76
CA ASP A 224 -16.43 -18.20 -3.23
C ASP A 224 -17.44 -19.21 -3.78
N THR A 225 -17.84 -20.19 -2.96
CA THR A 225 -19.21 -20.68 -3.03
C THR A 225 -20.06 -19.43 -3.23
N PRO A 226 -20.95 -19.37 -4.23
CA PRO A 226 -21.64 -18.14 -4.60
C PRO A 226 -22.54 -17.67 -3.46
N LYS A 227 -21.96 -17.08 -2.41
CA LYS A 227 -22.59 -16.08 -1.59
C LYS A 227 -22.58 -14.88 -2.49
N LYS A 228 -23.73 -14.62 -3.13
CA LYS A 228 -24.10 -13.41 -3.87
C LYS A 228 -23.30 -12.20 -3.39
N ARG A 229 -22.11 -11.98 -3.96
CA ARG A 229 -21.34 -10.74 -3.83
C ARG A 229 -21.45 -10.10 -5.18
N LYS A 230 -22.59 -9.45 -5.42
CA LYS A 230 -22.77 -8.57 -6.57
C LYS A 230 -21.74 -7.45 -6.42
N SER A 231 -20.75 -7.52 -7.31
CA SER A 231 -19.73 -6.50 -7.52
C SER A 231 -20.39 -5.15 -7.74
N THR A 232 -20.05 -4.18 -6.90
CA THR A 232 -20.19 -2.76 -7.22
C THR A 232 -19.12 -2.42 -8.24
N THR A 233 -19.45 -2.45 -9.54
CA THR A 233 -18.62 -1.89 -10.60
C THR A 233 -19.44 -0.87 -11.37
N ASN A 234 -19.02 0.39 -11.24
CA ASN A 234 -19.35 1.46 -12.18
C ASN A 234 -18.80 1.08 -13.56
N GLY A 235 -19.66 1.12 -14.58
CA GLY A 235 -19.26 1.15 -15.99
C GLY A 235 -19.94 0.08 -16.83
N GLY A 236 -20.81 0.52 -17.75
CA GLY A 236 -21.36 -0.29 -18.83
C GLY A 236 -22.74 -0.87 -18.53
N LEU A 237 -23.76 -0.25 -19.11
CA LEU A 237 -25.09 -0.82 -19.27
C LEU A 237 -25.02 -2.05 -20.16
N ASP A 238 -25.16 -3.23 -19.58
CA ASP A 238 -25.78 -4.38 -20.24
C ASP A 238 -26.35 -5.28 -19.14
N ILE A 239 -27.58 -4.95 -18.76
CA ILE A 239 -28.36 -5.70 -17.77
C ILE A 239 -29.16 -6.73 -18.57
N THR A 240 -28.67 -7.96 -18.64
CA THR A 240 -29.55 -9.09 -18.93
C THR A 240 -30.52 -9.22 -17.76
N GLU A 241 -31.82 -9.28 -18.06
CA GLU A 241 -32.97 -9.35 -17.13
C GLU A 241 -33.02 -10.67 -16.33
N GLU A 242 -31.93 -11.06 -15.67
CA GLU A 242 -31.92 -12.17 -14.73
C GLU A 242 -32.36 -11.68 -13.35
N GLN A 243 -33.67 -11.83 -13.10
CA GLN A 243 -34.34 -11.93 -11.79
C GLN A 243 -33.61 -11.19 -10.64
N ILE A 244 -33.71 -9.86 -10.65
CA ILE A 244 -33.25 -9.06 -9.52
C ILE A 244 -34.32 -9.15 -8.42
N GLU A 245 -33.95 -9.75 -7.30
CA GLU A 245 -34.80 -9.81 -6.09
C GLU A 245 -35.27 -8.40 -5.67
N PRO A 246 -36.57 -8.18 -5.44
CA PRO A 246 -37.11 -6.87 -5.05
C PRO A 246 -36.45 -6.26 -3.81
N GLU A 247 -36.00 -7.08 -2.87
CA GLU A 247 -35.29 -6.64 -1.66
C GLU A 247 -33.93 -6.00 -1.98
N GLU A 248 -33.23 -6.48 -3.00
CA GLU A 248 -31.95 -5.93 -3.44
C GLU A 248 -32.13 -4.57 -4.11
N LEU A 249 -33.18 -4.42 -4.91
CA LEU A 249 -33.56 -3.12 -5.48
C LEU A 249 -33.89 -2.12 -4.39
N GLN A 250 -34.66 -2.53 -3.37
CA GLN A 250 -35.00 -1.65 -2.24
C GLN A 250 -33.74 -1.19 -1.49
N LYS A 251 -32.79 -2.10 -1.22
CA LYS A 251 -31.50 -1.75 -0.61
C LYS A 251 -30.71 -0.76 -1.47
N GLN A 252 -30.69 -0.95 -2.79
CA GLN A 252 -30.01 -0.04 -3.71
C GLN A 252 -30.68 1.34 -3.72
N VAL A 253 -32.01 1.41 -3.75
CA VAL A 253 -32.76 2.68 -3.66
C VAL A 253 -32.44 3.40 -2.36
N THR A 254 -32.50 2.71 -1.21
CA THR A 254 -32.14 3.31 0.09
C THR A 254 -30.68 3.79 0.10
N ALA A 255 -29.75 3.03 -0.48
CA ALA A 255 -28.34 3.42 -0.56
C ALA A 255 -28.12 4.64 -1.46
N LEU A 256 -28.84 4.73 -2.59
CA LEU A 256 -28.80 5.87 -3.50
C LEU A 256 -29.44 7.12 -2.86
N GLN A 257 -30.56 6.97 -2.17
CA GLN A 257 -31.19 8.06 -1.43
C GLN A 257 -30.21 8.63 -0.38
N LYS A 258 -29.57 7.76 0.40
CA LYS A 258 -28.52 8.16 1.35
C LYS A 258 -27.33 8.87 0.69
N LYS A 259 -27.03 8.60 -0.59
CA LYS A 259 -25.99 9.33 -1.34
C LYS A 259 -26.47 10.70 -1.80
N LEU A 260 -27.75 10.81 -2.19
CA LEU A 260 -28.36 12.05 -2.63
C LEU A 260 -28.53 13.05 -1.48
N ASP A 261 -28.81 12.56 -0.27
CA ASP A 261 -28.97 13.39 0.92
C ASP A 261 -27.63 13.98 1.43
N LYS A 262 -26.50 13.54 0.89
CA LYS A 262 -25.18 14.08 1.27
C LYS A 262 -25.00 15.48 0.66
N HIS A 263 -24.71 16.44 1.52
CA HIS A 263 -24.33 17.79 1.08
C HIS A 263 -22.98 17.76 0.36
N HIS A 264 -22.98 18.17 -0.91
CA HIS A 264 -21.77 18.25 -1.73
C HIS A 264 -21.32 19.71 -1.88
N ILE A 265 -19.99 19.89 -1.98
CA ILE A 265 -19.35 21.18 -2.23
C ILE A 265 -18.88 21.21 -3.69
N LYS A 266 -18.93 22.38 -4.33
CA LYS A 266 -18.44 22.55 -5.72
C LYS A 266 -16.95 22.20 -5.81
N MET A 267 -16.55 21.51 -6.89
CA MET A 267 -15.16 21.09 -7.09
C MET A 267 -14.17 22.26 -7.10
N SER A 268 -14.55 23.40 -7.69
CA SER A 268 -13.73 24.62 -7.64
C SER A 268 -13.43 25.04 -6.20
N LYS A 269 -14.43 24.98 -5.32
CA LYS A 269 -14.25 25.34 -3.93
C LYS A 269 -13.40 24.34 -3.16
N ILE A 270 -13.55 23.04 -3.46
CA ILE A 270 -12.69 22.00 -2.87
C ILE A 270 -11.24 22.21 -3.28
N ALA A 271 -10.98 22.46 -4.57
CA ALA A 271 -9.63 22.71 -5.09
C ALA A 271 -9.00 23.94 -4.42
N GLU A 272 -9.70 25.06 -4.34
CA GLU A 272 -9.23 26.27 -3.64
C GLU A 272 -8.87 25.97 -2.17
N LEU A 273 -9.71 25.23 -1.45
CA LEU A 273 -9.47 24.90 -0.04
C LEU A 273 -8.26 23.99 0.14
N LEU A 274 -8.10 22.97 -0.72
CA LEU A 274 -6.96 22.07 -0.67
C LEU A 274 -5.65 22.78 -1.02
N MET A 275 -5.65 23.64 -2.06
CA MET A 275 -4.48 24.44 -2.43
C MET A 275 -4.09 25.38 -1.28
N SER A 276 -5.05 26.13 -0.73
CA SER A 276 -4.78 27.04 0.38
C SER A 276 -4.28 26.31 1.63
N TYR A 277 -4.82 25.12 1.93
CA TYR A 277 -4.31 24.29 3.02
C TYR A 277 -2.86 23.87 2.76
N SER A 278 -2.56 23.33 1.58
CA SER A 278 -1.19 22.93 1.22
C SER A 278 -0.20 24.09 1.28
N GLU A 279 -0.58 25.29 0.81
CA GLU A 279 0.24 26.50 0.89
C GLU A 279 0.52 26.91 2.34
N GLN A 280 -0.50 26.89 3.21
CA GLN A 280 -0.35 27.25 4.63
C GLN A 280 0.57 26.28 5.38
N PHE A 281 0.53 24.99 5.04
CA PHE A 281 1.32 23.95 5.71
C PHE A 281 2.65 23.65 5.00
N GLY A 282 2.93 24.24 3.83
CA GLY A 282 4.17 24.02 3.06
C GLY A 282 5.43 24.41 3.82
N ASP A 283 5.38 25.48 4.63
CA ASP A 283 6.48 25.90 5.52
C ASP A 283 6.71 24.89 6.66
N TYR A 284 5.72 24.04 6.95
CA TYR A 284 5.75 23.03 8.00
C TYR A 284 6.24 21.67 7.52
N GLU A 285 6.19 21.42 6.21
CA GLU A 285 6.49 20.15 5.56
C GLU A 285 8.00 19.94 5.33
N PRO A 286 8.66 19.00 6.03
CA PRO A 286 10.11 18.81 5.95
C PRO A 286 10.62 18.42 4.55
N PHE A 287 9.77 17.85 3.68
CA PHE A 287 10.14 17.54 2.29
C PHE A 287 10.17 18.77 1.38
N LEU A 288 9.44 19.84 1.73
CA LEU A 288 9.37 21.07 0.93
C LEU A 288 10.23 22.18 1.53
N SER A 289 10.25 22.29 2.85
CA SER A 289 10.95 23.33 3.60
C SER A 289 11.87 22.68 4.64
N PRO A 290 13.20 22.90 4.59
CA PRO A 290 14.12 22.27 5.52
C PRO A 290 13.81 22.73 6.96
N PRO A 291 13.65 21.80 7.92
CA PRO A 291 13.37 22.18 9.29
C PRO A 291 14.61 22.79 9.96
N GLU A 292 14.39 23.76 10.86
CA GLU A 292 15.44 24.31 11.72
C GLU A 292 15.48 23.51 13.04
N PRO A 293 16.65 23.07 13.54
CA PRO A 293 18.00 23.39 13.06
C PRO A 293 18.41 22.61 11.80
N SER A 294 18.03 21.34 11.68
CA SER A 294 18.26 20.51 10.50
C SER A 294 17.32 19.31 10.47
N ASN A 295 17.24 18.62 9.33
CA ASN A 295 16.50 17.36 9.23
C ASN A 295 17.35 16.21 9.81
N PRO A 296 16.94 15.56 10.91
CA PRO A 296 17.73 14.53 11.57
C PRO A 296 18.10 13.35 10.67
N TRP A 297 17.29 13.07 9.65
CA TRP A 297 17.55 11.98 8.69
C TRP A 297 18.64 12.31 7.67
N ILE A 298 19.03 13.58 7.55
CA ILE A 298 20.05 14.06 6.60
C ILE A 298 21.36 14.36 7.34
N THR A 299 21.27 14.92 8.54
CA THR A 299 22.42 15.44 9.29
C THR A 299 22.83 14.57 10.48
N ASP A 300 22.05 13.53 10.81
CA ASP A 300 22.20 12.72 12.02
C ASP A 300 22.17 13.54 13.33
N ASP A 301 21.62 14.76 13.29
CA ASP A 301 21.44 15.64 14.45
C ASP A 301 20.00 15.53 14.98
N SER A 302 19.82 14.94 16.16
CA SER A 302 18.52 14.78 16.81
C SER A 302 17.98 16.04 17.49
N SER A 303 18.69 17.18 17.42
CA SER A 303 18.31 18.42 18.10
C SER A 303 16.88 18.88 17.79
N LEU A 304 16.40 18.69 16.55
CA LEU A 304 15.02 18.99 16.18
C LEU A 304 14.00 18.21 17.02
N TRP A 305 14.17 16.88 17.13
CA TRP A 305 13.26 16.03 17.89
C TRP A 305 13.33 16.29 19.40
N GLU A 306 14.48 16.71 19.89
CA GLU A 306 14.65 17.09 21.29
C GLU A 306 13.90 18.38 21.61
N GLN A 307 13.89 19.36 20.71
CA GLN A 307 13.08 20.58 20.85
C GLN A 307 11.58 20.27 20.97
N ASP A 308 11.09 19.27 20.23
CA ASP A 308 9.69 18.86 20.30
C ASP A 308 9.32 18.15 21.61
N LYS A 309 10.28 17.48 22.26
CA LYS A 309 10.10 16.71 23.51
C LYS A 309 10.20 17.54 24.79
N MET A 310 10.82 18.71 24.75
CA MET A 310 11.08 19.49 25.97
C MET A 310 9.81 20.20 26.45
N GLY A 311 9.17 19.65 27.48
CA GLY A 311 8.05 20.25 28.20
C GLY A 311 8.43 21.43 29.11
N GLU A 312 7.38 22.09 29.64
CA GLU A 312 7.20 23.16 30.65
C GLU A 312 8.32 24.20 30.96
N ASN A 313 9.62 23.88 30.86
CA ASN A 313 10.71 24.69 31.41
C ASN A 313 11.66 25.30 30.35
N ARG A 314 11.27 25.30 29.06
CA ARG A 314 12.00 26.00 27.98
C ARG A 314 11.04 26.72 27.03
N GLU A 315 11.56 27.77 26.41
CA GLU A 315 10.87 28.64 25.45
C GLU A 315 10.32 27.83 24.27
N ILE A 316 9.01 27.93 24.02
CA ILE A 316 8.35 27.21 22.92
C ILE A 316 8.81 27.82 21.59
N PRO A 317 9.32 27.03 20.63
CA PRO A 317 9.79 27.58 19.36
C PRO A 317 8.70 28.38 18.65
N GLY A 318 9.02 29.60 18.20
CA GLY A 318 8.05 30.48 17.54
C GLY A 318 7.42 29.85 16.29
N ARG A 319 8.11 28.92 15.60
CA ARG A 319 7.52 28.13 14.50
C ARG A 319 6.36 27.26 14.97
N ARG A 320 6.51 26.60 16.12
CA ARG A 320 5.47 25.78 16.75
C ARG A 320 4.29 26.64 17.20
N VAL A 321 4.55 27.78 17.84
CA VAL A 321 3.51 28.74 18.27
C VAL A 321 2.71 29.28 17.08
N ARG A 322 3.37 29.62 15.95
CA ARG A 322 2.68 30.08 14.74
C ARG A 322 1.68 29.07 14.20
N LYS A 323 1.95 27.77 14.35
CA LYS A 323 1.06 26.69 13.90
C LYS A 323 -0.30 26.75 14.60
N TRP A 324 -0.33 27.13 15.88
CA TRP A 324 -1.57 27.28 16.65
C TRP A 324 -2.51 28.34 16.08
N GLY A 325 -1.99 29.33 15.35
CA GLY A 325 -2.80 30.36 14.70
C GLY A 325 -3.43 29.92 13.38
N LEU A 326 -3.00 28.79 12.80
CA LEU A 326 -3.53 28.27 11.54
C LEU A 326 -4.94 27.70 11.72
N SER A 327 -5.16 26.94 12.79
CA SER A 327 -6.47 26.39 13.11
C SER A 327 -6.61 26.07 14.59
N PHE A 328 -7.85 25.99 15.06
CA PHE A 328 -8.14 25.57 16.43
C PHE A 328 -7.69 24.13 16.68
N ASP A 329 -7.75 23.27 15.65
CA ASP A 329 -7.30 21.89 15.71
C ASP A 329 -5.77 21.79 15.94
N GLU A 330 -4.98 22.68 15.34
CA GLU A 330 -3.53 22.74 15.58
C GLU A 330 -3.20 23.16 17.01
N LEU A 331 -3.96 24.12 17.56
CA LEU A 331 -3.83 24.51 18.96
C LEU A 331 -4.20 23.36 19.90
N LEU A 332 -5.32 22.67 19.63
CA LEU A 332 -5.79 21.55 20.46
C LEU A 332 -4.97 20.27 20.27
N THR A 333 -4.25 20.09 19.17
CA THR A 333 -3.37 18.90 19.01
C THR A 333 -2.07 19.07 19.79
N ASP A 334 -1.63 20.32 19.98
CA ASP A 334 -0.38 20.64 20.66
C ASP A 334 -0.56 20.71 22.19
N LEU A 335 0.18 19.91 22.95
CA LEU A 335 0.09 19.89 24.43
C LEU A 335 0.38 21.25 25.06
N ALA A 336 1.41 21.96 24.59
CA ALA A 336 1.75 23.28 25.11
C ALA A 336 0.71 24.32 24.66
N GLY A 337 0.16 24.18 23.46
CA GLY A 337 -1.00 24.93 22.98
C GLY A 337 -2.22 24.79 23.90
N ARG A 338 -2.59 23.56 24.26
CA ARG A 338 -3.67 23.27 25.23
C ARG A 338 -3.43 23.97 26.56
N GLU A 339 -2.22 23.86 27.10
CA GLU A 339 -1.85 24.44 28.39
C GLU A 339 -1.95 25.98 28.38
N GLN A 340 -1.42 26.62 27.34
CA GLN A 340 -1.48 28.08 27.19
C GLN A 340 -2.91 28.57 26.97
N PHE A 341 -3.70 27.81 26.21
CA PHE A 341 -5.11 28.12 26.01
C PHE A 341 -5.92 27.94 27.30
N LEU A 342 -5.65 26.90 28.08
CA LEU A 342 -6.28 26.69 29.40
C LEU A 342 -5.98 27.85 30.35
N LYS A 343 -4.71 28.27 30.46
CA LYS A 343 -4.29 29.45 31.25
C LYS A 343 -4.99 30.73 30.81
N PHE A 344 -5.30 30.87 29.53
CA PHE A 344 -6.07 32.00 29.01
C PHE A 344 -7.54 31.90 29.45
N LEU A 345 -8.17 30.74 29.30
CA LEU A 345 -9.56 30.52 29.68
C LEU A 345 -9.80 30.64 31.19
N GLU A 346 -8.82 30.28 32.02
CA GLU A 346 -8.90 30.45 33.48
C GLU A 346 -9.01 31.92 33.88
N LYS A 347 -8.30 32.83 33.18
CA LYS A 347 -8.42 34.29 33.39
C LYS A 347 -9.79 34.83 32.97
N GLU A 348 -10.44 34.18 32.02
CA GLU A 348 -11.77 34.53 31.54
C GLU A 348 -12.89 33.71 32.21
N PHE A 349 -12.57 32.91 33.23
CA PHE A 349 -13.53 32.04 33.93
C PHE A 349 -14.35 31.15 32.98
N SER A 350 -13.71 30.56 31.96
CA SER A 350 -14.36 29.72 30.93
C SER A 350 -13.60 28.41 30.64
N ALA A 351 -12.74 27.99 31.57
CA ALA A 351 -11.84 26.85 31.44
C ALA A 351 -12.56 25.49 31.46
N GLU A 352 -13.76 25.42 32.06
CA GLU A 352 -14.60 24.23 32.12
C GLU A 352 -14.91 23.66 30.73
N ASN A 353 -15.08 24.52 29.72
CA ASN A 353 -15.35 24.10 28.35
C ASN A 353 -14.20 23.29 27.74
N LEU A 354 -12.96 23.72 27.97
CA LEU A 354 -11.78 22.99 27.49
C LEU A 354 -11.56 21.70 28.29
N ARG A 355 -11.75 21.73 29.61
CA ARG A 355 -11.61 20.54 30.46
C ARG A 355 -12.61 19.45 30.06
N PHE A 356 -13.87 19.82 29.86
CA PHE A 356 -14.89 18.89 29.35
C PHE A 356 -14.53 18.32 27.98
N TRP A 357 -14.09 19.17 27.04
CA TRP A 357 -13.71 18.72 25.71
C TRP A 357 -12.54 17.73 25.76
N LEU A 358 -11.52 18.00 26.58
CA LEU A 358 -10.37 17.11 26.77
C LEU A 358 -10.76 15.79 27.43
N ALA A 359 -11.67 15.80 28.42
CA ALA A 359 -12.18 14.59 29.04
C ALA A 359 -12.95 13.71 28.05
N CYS A 360 -13.74 14.34 27.16
CA CYS A 360 -14.42 13.62 26.07
C CYS A 360 -13.44 13.08 25.01
N ASP A 361 -12.38 13.82 24.68
CA ASP A 361 -11.32 13.36 23.76
C ASP A 361 -10.59 12.12 24.32
N GLU A 362 -10.30 12.13 25.62
CA GLU A 362 -9.68 11.00 26.32
C GLU A 362 -10.60 9.77 26.37
N LEU A 363 -11.92 9.97 26.50
CA LEU A 363 -12.91 8.89 26.54
C LEU A 363 -12.83 7.96 25.32
N TYR A 364 -12.45 8.47 24.15
CA TYR A 364 -12.25 7.65 22.94
C TYR A 364 -11.12 6.63 23.08
N SER A 365 -10.19 6.83 24.01
CA SER A 365 -9.02 5.96 24.22
C SER A 365 -9.09 5.12 25.50
N VAL A 366 -10.04 5.39 26.40
CA VAL A 366 -10.26 4.63 27.66
C VAL A 366 -10.49 3.14 27.38
N PRO A 367 -9.96 2.17 28.15
CA PRO A 367 -10.27 0.75 27.96
C PRO A 367 -11.78 0.46 28.08
N LEU A 368 -12.33 -0.47 27.28
CA LEU A 368 -13.79 -0.71 27.22
C LEU A 368 -14.43 -0.99 28.60
N LYS A 369 -13.70 -1.63 29.50
CA LYS A 369 -14.14 -1.94 30.88
C LYS A 369 -14.31 -0.70 31.78
N ASP A 370 -13.62 0.39 31.46
CA ASP A 370 -13.57 1.61 32.29
C ASP A 370 -14.44 2.74 31.69
N VAL A 371 -14.97 2.55 30.47
CA VAL A 371 -15.79 3.55 29.75
C VAL A 371 -17.01 3.96 30.56
N GLU A 372 -17.69 3.02 31.20
CA GLU A 372 -18.89 3.34 31.98
C GLU A 372 -18.57 4.24 33.19
N SER A 373 -17.49 3.95 33.91
CA SER A 373 -17.02 4.81 35.03
C SER A 373 -16.64 6.20 34.53
N ALA A 374 -15.82 6.28 33.47
CA ALA A 374 -15.38 7.55 32.90
C ALA A 374 -16.55 8.40 32.40
N VAL A 375 -17.57 7.78 31.79
CA VAL A 375 -18.80 8.48 31.37
C VAL A 375 -19.53 9.07 32.58
N GLN A 376 -19.65 8.32 33.68
CA GLN A 376 -20.30 8.82 34.89
C GLN A 376 -19.52 9.97 35.54
N GLU A 377 -18.19 9.88 35.57
CA GLU A 377 -17.31 10.93 36.09
C GLU A 377 -17.51 12.24 35.29
N ILE A 378 -17.39 12.17 33.96
CA ILE A 378 -17.60 13.33 33.07
C ILE A 378 -19.02 13.90 33.23
N TYR A 379 -20.04 13.04 33.29
CA TYR A 379 -21.41 13.50 33.48
C TYR A 379 -21.57 14.24 34.82
N SER A 380 -21.05 13.67 35.91
CA SER A 380 -21.14 14.24 37.26
C SER A 380 -20.41 15.57 37.40
N GLU A 381 -19.30 15.76 36.69
CA GLU A 381 -18.47 16.97 36.78
C GLU A 381 -19.04 18.14 35.97
N PHE A 382 -19.61 17.87 34.79
CA PHE A 382 -19.91 18.92 33.79
C PHE A 382 -21.39 19.08 33.41
N LEU A 383 -22.20 18.03 33.54
CA LEU A 383 -23.56 17.98 32.94
C LEU A 383 -24.67 17.68 33.95
N ALA A 384 -24.36 17.02 35.07
CA ALA A 384 -25.35 16.67 36.08
C ALA A 384 -25.98 17.93 36.71
N PRO A 385 -27.24 17.86 37.19
CA PRO A 385 -27.85 18.95 37.94
C PRO A 385 -27.01 19.32 39.17
N GLY A 386 -26.54 20.57 39.25
CA GLY A 386 -25.69 21.04 40.35
C GLY A 386 -24.24 20.54 40.29
N CYS A 387 -23.76 20.11 39.11
CA CYS A 387 -22.38 19.73 38.90
C CYS A 387 -21.39 20.86 39.27
N PRO A 388 -20.16 20.52 39.67
CA PRO A 388 -19.17 21.49 40.12
C PRO A 388 -18.65 22.42 39.00
N SER A 389 -18.63 21.95 37.76
CA SER A 389 -18.08 22.68 36.60
C SER A 389 -19.07 22.72 35.43
N PRO A 390 -20.23 23.40 35.55
CA PRO A 390 -21.26 23.38 34.53
C PRO A 390 -20.78 24.02 33.22
N ILE A 391 -20.91 23.30 32.10
CA ILE A 391 -20.53 23.79 30.77
C ILE A 391 -21.67 24.50 30.04
N ASN A 392 -21.33 25.37 29.09
CA ASN A 392 -22.31 26.10 28.29
C ASN A 392 -22.75 25.28 27.06
N VAL A 393 -23.74 24.42 27.24
CA VAL A 393 -24.36 23.64 26.16
C VAL A 393 -25.85 23.96 25.98
N ASP A 394 -26.34 23.88 24.74
CA ASP A 394 -27.76 24.03 24.48
C ASP A 394 -28.61 22.87 25.04
N SER A 395 -29.91 23.13 25.26
CA SER A 395 -30.83 22.16 25.85
C SER A 395 -31.00 20.89 25.01
N LYS A 396 -30.78 20.97 23.69
CA LYS A 396 -30.88 19.83 22.78
C LYS A 396 -29.69 18.87 22.98
N CYS A 397 -28.48 19.39 23.05
CA CYS A 397 -27.27 18.61 23.32
C CYS A 397 -27.35 17.96 24.70
N GLN A 398 -27.79 18.72 25.71
CA GLN A 398 -28.01 18.21 27.06
C GLN A 398 -29.02 17.04 27.08
N ALA A 399 -30.15 17.18 26.35
CA ALA A 399 -31.15 16.12 26.26
C ALA A 399 -30.62 14.85 25.57
N ILE A 400 -29.79 15.01 24.54
CA ILE A 400 -29.14 13.87 23.85
C ILE A 400 -28.17 13.17 24.80
N ALA A 401 -27.33 13.92 25.52
CA ALA A 401 -26.41 13.35 26.49
C ALA A 401 -27.16 12.59 27.59
N ASN A 402 -28.21 13.19 28.18
CA ASN A 402 -29.05 12.54 29.18
C ASN A 402 -29.68 11.23 28.68
N LYS A 403 -30.16 11.19 27.44
CA LYS A 403 -30.68 9.96 26.84
C LYS A 403 -29.59 8.91 26.65
N ASN A 404 -28.41 9.32 26.19
CA ASN A 404 -27.28 8.42 26.00
C ASN A 404 -26.75 7.83 27.31
N MET A 405 -27.01 8.48 28.46
CA MET A 405 -26.68 7.93 29.77
C MET A 405 -27.47 6.66 30.12
N GLU A 406 -28.58 6.36 29.43
CA GLU A 406 -29.28 5.07 29.57
C GLU A 406 -28.42 3.88 29.10
N LYS A 407 -27.53 4.13 28.12
CA LYS A 407 -26.58 3.14 27.60
C LYS A 407 -25.21 3.80 27.31
N PRO A 408 -24.42 4.05 28.38
CA PRO A 408 -23.12 4.70 28.27
C PRO A 408 -22.19 4.02 27.28
N ASN A 409 -21.51 4.81 26.45
CA ASN A 409 -20.48 4.35 25.53
C ASN A 409 -19.52 5.51 25.21
N ARG A 410 -18.50 5.25 24.38
CA ARG A 410 -17.47 6.26 24.02
C ARG A 410 -18.04 7.50 23.34
N TYR A 411 -19.22 7.40 22.75
CA TYR A 411 -19.86 8.46 21.97
C TYR A 411 -21.01 9.15 22.72
N THR A 412 -21.13 8.90 24.03
CA THR A 412 -22.23 9.44 24.85
C THR A 412 -22.32 10.97 24.77
N PHE A 413 -21.18 11.66 24.67
CA PHE A 413 -21.08 13.12 24.72
C PHE A 413 -20.80 13.80 23.37
N ASP A 414 -20.81 13.10 22.24
CA ASP A 414 -20.43 13.64 20.92
C ASP A 414 -21.14 14.96 20.58
N ALA A 415 -22.45 15.03 20.84
CA ALA A 415 -23.24 16.23 20.57
C ALA A 415 -22.80 17.43 21.44
N CYS A 416 -22.56 17.21 22.73
CA CYS A 416 -22.06 18.23 23.65
C CYS A 416 -20.62 18.63 23.30
N MET A 417 -19.76 17.66 22.99
CA MET A 417 -18.37 17.89 22.60
C MET A 417 -18.27 18.72 21.32
N GLU A 418 -19.08 18.43 20.30
CA GLU A 418 -19.16 19.22 19.05
C GLU A 418 -19.68 20.64 19.31
N HIS A 419 -20.69 20.79 20.18
CA HIS A 419 -21.20 22.10 20.58
C HIS A 419 -20.13 22.95 21.25
N ILE A 420 -19.47 22.40 22.27
CA ILE A 420 -18.40 23.08 23.03
C ILE A 420 -17.19 23.40 22.15
N TYR A 421 -16.79 22.48 21.28
CA TYR A 421 -15.73 22.74 20.31
C TYR A 421 -16.04 23.96 19.43
N ASN A 422 -17.26 24.03 18.88
CA ASN A 422 -17.66 25.14 18.02
C ASN A 422 -17.81 26.47 18.79
N LEU A 423 -18.29 26.41 20.03
CA LEU A 423 -18.34 27.56 20.93
C LEU A 423 -16.93 28.14 21.13
N MET A 424 -15.98 27.32 21.57
CA MET A 424 -14.59 27.75 21.77
C MET A 424 -13.93 28.22 20.47
N LYS A 425 -14.13 27.49 19.35
CA LYS A 425 -13.55 27.82 18.04
C LYS A 425 -14.01 29.17 17.51
N SER A 426 -15.28 29.51 17.73
CA SER A 426 -15.89 30.73 17.20
C SER A 426 -15.66 31.96 18.10
N ASP A 427 -15.40 31.74 19.39
CA ASP A 427 -15.22 32.82 20.37
C ASP A 427 -13.84 32.76 21.08
N SER A 428 -13.67 31.93 22.11
CA SER A 428 -12.49 31.95 22.98
C SER A 428 -11.17 31.77 22.24
N TYR A 429 -11.10 30.87 21.25
CA TYR A 429 -9.93 30.68 20.39
C TYR A 429 -9.58 31.95 19.61
N ARG A 430 -10.59 32.63 19.06
CA ARG A 430 -10.39 33.87 18.29
C ARG A 430 -9.92 35.03 19.17
N ARG A 431 -10.30 35.04 20.45
CA ARG A 431 -9.80 35.98 21.45
C ARG A 431 -8.38 35.62 21.88
N PHE A 432 -8.09 34.33 22.11
CA PHE A 432 -6.76 33.83 22.44
C PHE A 432 -5.70 34.21 21.39
N ILE A 433 -5.95 33.95 20.09
CA ILE A 433 -5.00 34.28 19.02
C ILE A 433 -4.78 35.81 18.85
N ARG A 434 -5.70 36.64 19.37
CA ARG A 434 -5.54 38.11 19.39
C ARG A 434 -5.03 38.64 20.72
N SER A 435 -4.91 37.79 21.74
CA SER A 435 -4.52 38.18 23.09
C SER A 435 -3.06 38.61 23.15
N GLN A 436 -2.72 39.41 24.17
CA GLN A 436 -1.33 39.76 24.43
C GLN A 436 -0.49 38.51 24.76
N GLN A 437 -1.06 37.57 25.51
CA GLN A 437 -0.41 36.29 25.86
C GLN A 437 0.10 35.54 24.61
N TYR A 438 -0.72 35.41 23.57
CA TYR A 438 -0.29 34.76 22.32
C TYR A 438 0.75 35.58 21.55
N ARG A 439 0.60 36.91 21.51
CA ARG A 439 1.58 37.79 20.85
C ARG A 439 2.95 37.76 21.51
N ASP A 440 3.00 37.70 22.84
CA ASP A 440 4.26 37.62 23.58
C ASP A 440 5.01 36.32 23.24
N MET A 441 4.30 35.19 23.11
CA MET A 441 4.87 33.91 22.68
C MET A 441 5.33 33.89 21.21
N LEU A 442 4.79 34.76 20.36
CA LEU A 442 5.26 34.94 18.97
C LEU A 442 6.50 35.84 18.90
N GLN A 443 6.68 36.74 19.86
CA GLN A 443 7.71 37.78 19.89
C GLN A 443 9.00 37.38 20.58
N THR A 444 9.10 36.14 21.08
CA THR A 444 10.33 35.50 21.54
C THR A 444 11.36 35.42 20.40
N LYS A 445 11.99 36.55 20.09
CA LYS A 445 12.99 36.73 19.04
C LYS A 445 14.35 36.30 19.57
N LYS A 446 14.92 35.31 18.85
CA LYS A 446 16.34 35.16 18.48
C LYS A 446 17.26 36.23 19.06
N LYS A 447 18.01 35.90 20.12
CA LYS A 447 19.35 36.49 20.29
C LYS A 447 20.29 35.79 19.30
N SER A 448 20.82 36.58 18.36
CA SER A 448 21.85 36.32 17.33
C SER A 448 21.41 35.82 15.95
N GLY A 449 21.84 36.55 14.92
CA GLY A 449 21.86 36.15 13.50
C GLY A 449 20.93 36.97 12.59
N ALA A 450 21.49 38.00 11.93
CA ALA A 450 20.80 38.82 10.94
C ALA A 450 20.32 38.03 9.72
N GLY A 451 19.07 38.25 9.29
CA GLY A 451 18.49 37.71 8.06
C GLY A 451 17.07 38.21 7.82
N SER A 452 16.93 39.09 6.82
CA SER A 452 15.72 39.61 6.15
C SER A 452 14.37 39.60 6.91
N ASP A 453 13.99 40.78 7.41
CA ASP A 453 12.62 41.11 7.79
C ASP A 453 11.70 41.04 6.55
N LYS A 454 10.99 39.92 6.37
CA LYS A 454 9.70 39.93 5.67
C LYS A 454 8.63 40.30 6.70
N GLN A 455 8.11 41.52 6.59
CA GLN A 455 6.98 41.97 7.39
C GLN A 455 5.75 41.11 7.06
N TRP A 456 5.44 40.15 7.93
CA TRP A 456 4.26 39.32 7.86
C TRP A 456 3.06 40.11 8.42
N SER A 457 2.17 40.54 7.53
CA SER A 457 0.83 40.94 7.93
C SER A 457 0.04 39.69 8.32
N LEU A 458 -0.12 39.46 9.63
CA LEU A 458 -1.24 38.66 10.14
C LEU A 458 -2.52 39.38 9.74
N VAL A 459 -3.04 39.10 8.54
CA VAL A 459 -4.43 39.40 8.23
C VAL A 459 -5.22 38.27 8.90
N PRO A 460 -6.01 38.53 9.97
CA PRO A 460 -6.98 37.56 10.41
C PRO A 460 -7.85 37.29 9.18
N ALA A 461 -7.94 36.04 8.72
CA ALA A 461 -8.80 35.66 7.61
C ALA A 461 -10.16 36.37 7.79
N ALA A 462 -10.40 37.36 6.94
CA ALA A 462 -11.56 38.21 7.06
C ALA A 462 -12.79 37.32 7.00
N LEU A 463 -13.60 37.42 8.04
CA LEU A 463 -14.90 36.79 8.15
C LEU A 463 -15.77 37.27 7.00
N GLY A 464 -15.98 36.38 6.03
CA GLY A 464 -16.73 36.71 4.82
C GLY A 464 -16.99 35.49 3.95
N GLY A 465 -17.52 34.43 4.54
CA GLY A 465 -17.91 33.24 3.80
C GLY A 465 -18.25 32.10 4.73
N ARG A 466 -19.41 31.49 4.54
CA ARG A 466 -19.84 30.28 5.26
C ARG A 466 -18.74 29.22 5.14
N ASN A 467 -17.96 29.04 6.21
CA ASN A 467 -16.95 28.01 6.29
C ASN A 467 -17.65 26.66 6.53
N LEU A 468 -18.11 26.06 5.44
CA LEU A 468 -18.25 24.61 5.35
C LEU A 468 -16.84 24.04 5.31
N VAL A 469 -16.25 23.81 6.49
CA VAL A 469 -15.13 22.90 6.61
C VAL A 469 -15.66 21.53 6.21
N ALA A 470 -15.20 21.02 5.08
CA ALA A 470 -15.36 19.63 4.74
C ALA A 470 -14.80 18.82 5.91
N LYS A 471 -15.67 18.07 6.60
CA LYS A 471 -15.29 16.94 7.45
C LYS A 471 -14.34 16.06 6.63
N LEU A 472 -13.03 16.19 6.84
CA LEU A 472 -12.16 15.02 6.70
C LEU A 472 -12.73 13.98 7.67
N PRO A 473 -12.91 12.72 7.26
CA PRO A 473 -13.61 11.75 8.10
C PRO A 473 -12.77 11.52 9.35
N SER A 474 -13.24 12.05 10.48
CA SER A 474 -13.13 11.33 11.74
C SER A 474 -13.68 9.91 11.50
N LEU A 475 -13.00 8.93 12.10
CA LEU A 475 -13.27 7.50 12.06
C LEU A 475 -14.77 7.17 11.87
N PRO A 476 -15.10 6.15 11.05
CA PRO A 476 -16.45 5.94 10.53
C PRO A 476 -17.48 5.89 11.66
N ASN A 477 -18.39 6.86 11.64
CA ASN A 477 -19.64 6.84 12.39
C ASN A 477 -20.43 5.60 11.94
N ARG A 478 -20.40 4.54 12.74
CA ARG A 478 -21.25 3.36 12.56
C ARG A 478 -22.62 3.70 13.16
N ASN A 479 -23.60 3.84 12.27
CA ASN A 479 -24.99 4.12 12.58
C ASN A 479 -25.47 3.45 13.87
N MET A 480 -26.02 4.29 14.74
CA MET A 480 -27.16 3.95 15.58
C MET A 480 -28.33 3.58 14.66
N ASP A 481 -28.64 2.29 14.56
CA ASP A 481 -29.98 1.77 14.33
C ASP A 481 -30.02 0.41 15.04
N GLY A 482 -30.91 0.28 16.01
CA GLY A 482 -31.06 -0.93 16.80
C GLY A 482 -31.61 -2.06 15.94
N GLU A 483 -30.82 -3.11 15.76
CA GLU A 483 -31.33 -4.46 15.51
C GLU A 483 -30.90 -5.35 16.67
N VAL A 484 -31.91 -5.87 17.36
CA VAL A 484 -31.82 -6.95 18.33
C VAL A 484 -31.28 -8.18 17.59
N LEU A 485 -30.01 -8.53 17.80
CA LEU A 485 -29.49 -9.84 17.42
C LEU A 485 -29.53 -10.75 18.63
N GLY A 486 -30.37 -11.77 18.50
CA GLY A 486 -30.72 -12.73 19.53
C GLY A 486 -29.54 -13.55 20.04
N GLU A 487 -29.79 -14.09 21.23
CA GLU A 487 -29.02 -15.11 21.92
C GLU A 487 -28.53 -16.20 20.95
N LEU A 488 -27.21 -16.35 20.87
CA LEU A 488 -26.60 -17.58 20.39
C LEU A 488 -25.86 -18.23 21.56
N SER A 489 -26.31 -19.43 21.87
CA SER A 489 -25.90 -20.25 22.98
C SER A 489 -24.39 -20.52 22.97
N SER A 490 -23.85 -20.47 24.18
CA SER A 490 -22.50 -20.91 24.49
C SER A 490 -22.37 -22.40 24.18
N SER A 491 -21.57 -22.74 23.17
CA SER A 491 -20.95 -24.06 23.05
C SER A 491 -19.44 -23.84 23.02
N GLY A 492 -18.83 -24.15 24.17
CA GLY A 492 -17.41 -23.95 24.41
C GLY A 492 -16.54 -24.83 23.53
N ASN A 493 -15.38 -24.29 23.17
CA ASN A 493 -14.18 -25.08 22.94
C ASN A 493 -12.98 -24.26 23.46
N GLN A 494 -12.51 -24.65 24.64
CA GLN A 494 -11.26 -24.20 25.22
C GLN A 494 -10.10 -24.59 24.30
N TRP A 495 -9.29 -23.61 23.90
CA TRP A 495 -7.93 -23.85 23.42
C TRP A 495 -6.96 -23.30 24.46
N SER A 496 -6.35 -24.19 25.23
CA SER A 496 -5.31 -23.88 26.21
C SER A 496 -3.98 -23.59 25.50
N LEU A 497 -3.50 -22.34 25.58
CA LEU A 497 -2.14 -21.98 25.22
C LEU A 497 -1.21 -22.37 26.37
N ARG A 498 -0.44 -23.45 26.17
CA ARG A 498 0.60 -23.90 27.09
C ARG A 498 1.90 -23.17 26.78
N ASN A 499 2.25 -22.18 27.61
CA ASN A 499 3.59 -21.58 27.62
C ASN A 499 4.65 -22.64 27.92
N LYS A 500 5.63 -22.78 27.02
CA LYS A 500 6.89 -23.48 27.27
C LYS A 500 8.05 -22.55 26.87
N GLN A 501 8.71 -22.01 27.88
CA GLN A 501 10.17 -21.85 27.92
C GLN A 501 10.66 -22.64 29.16
N PRO A 502 11.95 -23.01 29.34
CA PRO A 502 13.16 -22.50 28.66
C PRO A 502 14.20 -23.59 28.28
N SER A 503 15.27 -23.20 27.57
CA SER A 503 16.66 -23.60 27.92
C SER A 503 17.66 -22.78 27.11
N THR A 504 18.37 -21.88 27.79
CA THR A 504 19.60 -21.24 27.32
C THR A 504 20.77 -22.03 27.93
N SER A 505 21.60 -22.63 27.09
CA SER A 505 22.86 -23.24 27.50
C SER A 505 23.95 -22.17 27.55
N ALA A 506 24.42 -21.85 28.75
CA ALA A 506 25.64 -21.09 28.97
C ALA A 506 26.84 -22.05 28.87
N ALA A 507 27.76 -21.76 27.95
CA ALA A 507 29.06 -22.38 27.89
C ALA A 507 30.02 -21.59 28.80
N SER A 508 30.51 -22.23 29.86
CA SER A 508 31.64 -21.76 30.65
C SER A 508 32.90 -22.47 30.18
N SER A 509 33.82 -21.71 29.59
CA SER A 509 35.22 -22.09 29.42
C SER A 509 35.96 -21.91 30.75
N SER A 510 36.63 -22.96 31.21
CA SER A 510 37.70 -22.88 32.20
C SER A 510 38.77 -23.88 31.79
N SER A 511 39.91 -23.34 31.41
CA SER A 511 41.12 -24.05 31.03
C SER A 511 42.20 -23.73 32.08
N ASP A 512 42.54 -24.72 32.87
CA ASP A 512 43.78 -24.95 33.62
C ASP A 512 43.71 -26.46 33.93
N GLY A 513 44.66 -27.36 33.66
CA GLY A 513 46.09 -27.28 33.43
C GLY A 513 46.66 -28.51 34.13
N LEU A 514 47.12 -29.51 33.37
CA LEU A 514 48.18 -30.49 33.67
C LEU A 514 48.36 -31.45 32.49
#